data_AF-A0A965AIP4-F1
#
_entry.id   AF-A0A965AIP4-F1
#
_cell.length_a   1.000
_cell.length_b   1.000
_cell.length_c   1.000
_cell.angle_alpha   90.00
_cell.angle_beta   90.00
_cell.angle_gamma   90.00
#
_symmetry.space_group_name_H-M   'P 1'
#
loop_
_entity.id
_entity.type
_entity.pdbx_description
1 polymer ?
#
loop_
_entity_poly.entity_id
_entity_poly.type
_entity_poly.pdbx_seq_one_letter_code
_entity_poly.pdbx_strand_id
1 'polypeptide(L)'
;MKTIARLLTAGGLAASLAACSGTLHQAETAPPPADPFARALQGGYVELAHRERDENDFADADYFAGRGLAAAKGAPPTPQVLASRNLPAKAVAGLAHARKRLGAALDGGAHRQMPLAAADAQIAFDCWIQEQEENLQPLDIANCRSRFASAMTALETEPLATAPDSRPRPVPAVLAAPAVRPPLATK
;
A
#
# COMPACT_ATOMS: atom_id res chain seq x y z
N MET A 1 40.70 -44.29 -30.44
CA MET A 1 41.17 -42.90 -30.66
C MET A 1 40.02 -42.08 -31.24
N LYS A 2 39.89 -40.84 -30.76
CA LYS A 2 38.78 -39.88 -30.94
C LYS A 2 38.44 -39.56 -32.40
N THR A 3 37.15 -39.28 -32.65
CA THR A 3 36.71 -38.05 -33.34
C THR A 3 35.28 -37.68 -32.94
N ILE A 4 35.16 -36.52 -32.30
CA ILE A 4 33.91 -35.79 -32.02
C ILE A 4 33.81 -34.69 -33.09
N ALA A 5 32.65 -34.51 -33.71
CA ALA A 5 32.29 -33.29 -34.43
C ALA A 5 30.80 -32.99 -34.14
N ARG A 6 30.52 -32.16 -33.13
CA ARG A 6 30.25 -30.71 -33.22
C ARG A 6 28.95 -30.39 -33.96
N LEU A 7 27.83 -30.52 -33.24
CA LEU A 7 26.59 -29.80 -33.55
C LEU A 7 26.77 -28.33 -33.15
N LEU A 8 26.77 -27.46 -34.15
CA LEU A 8 26.74 -26.00 -33.99
C LEU A 8 25.31 -25.58 -33.63
N THR A 9 24.99 -25.50 -32.35
CA THR A 9 23.82 -24.75 -31.88
C THR A 9 24.21 -23.29 -31.72
N ALA A 10 23.99 -22.49 -32.77
CA ALA A 10 23.88 -21.04 -32.66
C ALA A 10 22.57 -20.71 -31.93
N GLY A 11 22.61 -20.60 -30.62
CA GLY A 11 21.43 -20.41 -29.79
C GLY A 11 21.67 -19.41 -28.67
N GLY A 12 21.19 -18.19 -28.89
CA GLY A 12 20.64 -17.32 -27.85
C GLY A 12 21.63 -16.63 -26.93
N LEU A 13 21.94 -15.36 -27.24
CA LEU A 13 22.17 -14.37 -26.21
C LEU A 13 21.25 -13.17 -26.48
N ALA A 14 19.95 -13.36 -26.22
CA ALA A 14 19.04 -12.25 -26.02
C ALA A 14 19.34 -11.67 -24.62
N ALA A 15 20.33 -10.79 -24.55
CA ALA A 15 20.64 -10.04 -23.35
C ALA A 15 19.47 -9.08 -23.05
N SER A 16 18.73 -9.38 -21.99
CA SER A 16 17.63 -8.57 -21.48
C SER A 16 18.15 -7.24 -20.92
N LEU A 17 17.96 -6.16 -21.66
CA LEU A 17 18.30 -4.76 -21.32
C LEU A 17 17.38 -4.11 -20.26
N ALA A 18 16.68 -4.88 -19.42
CA ALA A 18 15.57 -4.36 -18.61
C ALA A 18 15.96 -3.76 -17.23
N ALA A 19 17.23 -3.43 -16.98
CA ALA A 19 17.71 -3.10 -15.63
C ALA A 19 17.90 -1.61 -15.30
N CYS A 20 17.44 -0.67 -16.14
CA CYS A 20 17.63 0.77 -15.90
C CYS A 20 16.33 1.55 -15.58
N SER A 21 15.23 0.90 -15.17
CA SER A 21 14.07 1.66 -14.71
C SER A 21 14.28 2.19 -13.29
N GLY A 22 14.20 3.52 -13.12
CA GLY A 22 14.24 4.16 -11.80
C GLY A 22 13.04 3.77 -10.93
N THR A 23 13.17 3.94 -9.61
CA THR A 23 12.16 3.51 -8.61
C THR A 23 10.78 4.08 -8.89
N LEU A 24 10.68 5.34 -9.33
CA LEU A 24 9.41 5.98 -9.71
C LEU A 24 8.73 5.24 -10.86
N HIS A 25 9.46 4.93 -11.93
CA HIS A 25 8.92 4.16 -13.05
C HIS A 25 8.48 2.75 -12.60
N GLN A 26 9.23 2.11 -11.70
CA GLN A 26 8.84 0.81 -11.15
C GLN A 26 7.54 0.91 -10.33
N ALA A 27 7.35 1.97 -9.55
CA ALA A 27 6.14 2.19 -8.77
C ALA A 27 4.91 2.50 -9.65
N GLU A 28 5.09 3.29 -10.72
CA GLU A 28 4.06 3.62 -11.72
C GLU A 28 3.60 2.39 -12.50
N THR A 29 4.55 1.55 -12.92
CA THR A 29 4.28 0.41 -13.80
C THR A 29 3.95 -0.88 -13.05
N ALA A 30 4.15 -0.92 -11.73
CA ALA A 30 3.81 -2.06 -10.92
C ALA A 30 2.29 -2.35 -11.00
N PRO A 31 1.87 -3.61 -11.22
CA PRO A 31 0.46 -3.98 -11.23
C PRO A 31 -0.22 -3.55 -9.93
N PRO A 32 -1.36 -2.83 -9.99
CA PRO A 32 -1.95 -2.32 -8.76
C PRO A 32 -2.48 -3.45 -7.86
N PRO A 33 -2.19 -3.43 -6.55
CA PRO A 33 -2.46 -4.53 -5.63
C PRO A 33 -3.96 -4.69 -5.40
N ALA A 34 -4.43 -5.92 -5.14
CA ALA A 34 -5.85 -6.22 -4.92
C ALA A 34 -6.43 -5.44 -3.73
N ASP A 35 -5.64 -5.28 -2.65
CA ASP A 35 -6.02 -4.55 -1.44
C ASP A 35 -6.27 -3.06 -1.74
N PRO A 36 -7.48 -2.51 -1.45
CA PRO A 36 -7.81 -1.13 -1.78
C PRO A 36 -6.96 -0.08 -1.06
N PHE A 37 -6.53 -0.35 0.19
CA PHE A 37 -5.67 0.55 0.95
C PHE A 37 -4.28 0.62 0.34
N ALA A 38 -3.66 -0.54 0.05
CA ALA A 38 -2.37 -0.62 -0.62
C ALA A 38 -2.41 -0.01 -2.03
N ARG A 39 -3.51 -0.18 -2.76
CA ARG A 39 -3.69 0.43 -4.09
C ARG A 39 -3.74 1.95 -4.01
N ALA A 40 -4.48 2.49 -3.04
CA ALA A 40 -4.54 3.93 -2.80
C ALA A 40 -3.18 4.49 -2.35
N LEU A 41 -2.46 3.77 -1.48
CA LEU A 41 -1.09 4.14 -1.09
C LEU A 41 -0.13 4.14 -2.27
N GLN A 42 -0.18 3.15 -3.17
CA GLN A 42 0.66 3.13 -4.38
C GLN A 42 0.46 4.42 -5.18
N GLY A 43 -0.79 4.74 -5.52
CA GLY A 43 -1.11 5.92 -6.32
C GLY A 43 -0.68 7.22 -5.63
N GLY A 44 -1.04 7.41 -4.37
CA GLY A 44 -0.73 8.65 -3.66
C GLY A 44 0.76 8.86 -3.38
N TYR A 45 1.55 7.79 -3.22
CA TYR A 45 3.00 7.92 -3.10
C TYR A 45 3.68 8.16 -4.45
N VAL A 46 3.15 7.64 -5.56
CA VAL A 46 3.60 8.03 -6.91
C VAL A 46 3.32 9.52 -7.16
N GLU A 47 2.15 10.02 -6.74
CA GLU A 47 1.83 11.46 -6.82
C GLU A 47 2.76 12.33 -5.97
N LEU A 48 3.09 11.92 -4.74
CA LEU A 48 4.10 12.61 -3.93
C LEU A 48 5.44 12.61 -4.65
N ALA A 49 5.91 11.45 -5.11
CA ALA A 49 7.18 11.33 -5.81
C ALA A 49 7.29 12.23 -7.05
N HIS A 50 6.19 12.41 -7.79
CA HIS A 50 6.15 13.38 -8.89
C HIS A 50 6.30 14.82 -8.42
N ARG A 51 5.60 15.22 -7.35
CA ARG A 51 5.71 16.58 -6.80
C ARG A 51 7.14 16.90 -6.37
N GLU A 52 7.75 16.03 -5.57
CA GLU A 52 9.14 16.23 -5.12
C GLU A 52 10.11 16.32 -6.30
N ARG A 53 9.92 15.46 -7.32
CA ARG A 53 10.74 15.50 -8.53
C ARG A 53 10.56 16.82 -9.30
N ASP A 54 9.34 17.33 -9.39
CA ASP A 54 9.05 18.59 -10.06
C ASP A 54 9.63 19.79 -9.29
N GLU A 55 9.83 19.64 -7.98
CA GLU A 55 10.56 20.57 -7.09
C GLU A 55 12.09 20.39 -7.12
N ASN A 56 12.58 19.37 -7.83
CA ASN A 56 13.97 18.92 -7.88
C ASN A 56 14.50 18.31 -6.57
N ASP A 57 13.62 17.89 -5.66
CA ASP A 57 13.98 16.99 -4.55
C ASP A 57 13.93 15.53 -5.02
N PHE A 58 15.01 15.10 -5.65
CA PHE A 58 15.13 13.72 -6.12
C PHE A 58 15.23 12.70 -4.98
N ALA A 59 15.70 13.11 -3.80
CA ALA A 59 15.84 12.20 -2.67
C ALA A 59 14.45 11.84 -2.11
N ASP A 60 13.57 12.84 -1.94
CA ASP A 60 12.20 12.61 -1.52
C ASP A 60 11.33 12.01 -2.64
N ALA A 61 11.63 12.32 -3.91
CA ALA A 61 11.03 11.63 -5.03
C ALA A 61 11.29 10.10 -4.99
N ASP A 62 12.56 9.70 -4.82
CA ASP A 62 12.93 8.29 -4.71
C ASP A 62 12.36 7.64 -3.43
N TYR A 63 12.32 8.39 -2.33
CA TYR A 63 11.74 7.94 -1.07
C TYR A 63 10.26 7.57 -1.23
N PHE A 64 9.44 8.48 -1.75
CA PHE A 64 8.01 8.22 -1.96
C PHE A 64 7.78 7.17 -3.04
N ALA A 65 8.55 7.18 -4.13
CA ALA A 65 8.48 6.13 -5.14
C ALA A 65 8.73 4.73 -4.53
N GLY A 66 9.73 4.59 -3.67
CA GLY A 66 10.02 3.34 -2.97
C GLY A 66 8.85 2.87 -2.10
N ARG A 67 8.14 3.82 -1.46
CA ARG A 67 6.95 3.53 -0.65
C ARG A 67 5.74 3.13 -1.49
N GLY A 68 5.54 3.78 -2.64
CA GLY A 68 4.54 3.37 -3.62
C GLY A 68 4.80 1.96 -4.14
N LEU A 69 6.05 1.64 -4.47
CA LEU A 69 6.48 0.31 -4.91
C LEU A 69 6.30 -0.76 -3.80
N ALA A 70 6.57 -0.42 -2.54
CA ALA A 70 6.33 -1.31 -1.40
C ALA A 70 4.85 -1.65 -1.25
N ALA A 71 3.97 -0.63 -1.35
CA ALA A 71 2.53 -0.83 -1.35
C ALA A 71 2.06 -1.72 -2.50
N ALA A 72 2.58 -1.49 -3.72
CA ALA A 72 2.28 -2.32 -4.88
C ALA A 72 2.68 -3.80 -4.69
N LYS A 73 3.77 -4.05 -3.96
CA LYS A 73 4.27 -5.40 -3.63
C LYS A 73 3.53 -6.07 -2.46
N GLY A 74 2.44 -5.49 -1.97
CA GLY A 74 1.65 -6.04 -0.86
C GLY A 74 2.29 -5.82 0.51
N ALA A 75 3.27 -4.92 0.60
CA ALA A 75 3.91 -4.50 1.85
C ALA A 75 3.69 -2.99 2.06
N PRO A 76 2.43 -2.53 2.24
CA PRO A 76 2.14 -1.12 2.43
C PRO A 76 2.92 -0.60 3.65
N PRO A 77 3.65 0.52 3.51
CA PRO A 77 4.43 1.06 4.61
C PRO A 77 3.50 1.63 5.69
N THR A 78 4.00 1.71 6.92
CA THR A 78 3.31 2.42 8.02
C THR A 78 3.53 3.93 7.93
N PRO A 79 2.74 4.79 8.61
CA PRO A 79 3.01 6.23 8.67
C PRO A 79 4.44 6.54 9.11
N GLN A 80 5.07 7.54 8.48
CA GLN A 80 6.49 7.89 8.71
C GLN A 80 6.81 8.06 10.18
N VAL A 81 7.95 7.51 10.60
CA VAL A 81 8.46 7.74 11.95
C VAL A 81 9.12 9.12 11.99
N LEU A 82 8.90 9.88 13.06
CA LEU A 82 9.46 11.23 13.17
C LEU A 82 11.00 11.24 13.11
N ALA A 83 11.63 10.17 13.59
CA ALA A 83 13.09 10.04 13.61
C ALA A 83 13.71 9.86 12.22
N SER A 84 12.92 9.68 11.15
CA SER A 84 13.45 9.62 9.78
C SER A 84 13.59 11.00 9.13
N ARG A 85 13.31 12.09 9.86
CA ARG A 85 13.23 13.47 9.35
C ARG A 85 13.92 14.44 10.31
N ASN A 86 14.60 15.46 9.78
CA ASN A 86 15.21 16.53 10.54
C ASN A 86 14.19 17.65 10.86
N LEU A 87 13.33 17.41 11.84
CA LEU A 87 12.19 18.28 12.12
C LEU A 87 12.54 19.49 13.01
N PRO A 88 11.96 20.67 12.75
CA PRO A 88 12.01 21.79 13.69
C PRO A 88 11.41 21.40 15.05
N ALA A 89 12.11 21.68 16.15
CA ALA A 89 11.70 21.28 17.50
C ALA A 89 10.24 21.67 17.85
N LYS A 90 9.79 22.83 17.37
CA LYS A 90 8.42 23.34 17.55
C LYS A 90 7.34 22.46 16.91
N ALA A 91 7.66 21.69 15.88
CA ALA A 91 6.71 20.86 15.14
C ALA A 91 6.60 19.43 15.70
N VAL A 92 7.64 18.95 16.38
CA VAL A 92 7.77 17.55 16.83
C VAL A 92 6.57 17.08 17.64
N ALA A 93 6.12 17.88 18.64
CA ALA A 93 4.99 17.48 19.48
C ALA A 93 3.68 17.34 18.68
N GLY A 94 3.42 18.25 17.73
CA GLY A 94 2.23 18.22 16.88
C GLY A 94 2.23 17.01 15.94
N LEU A 95 3.36 16.75 15.28
CA LEU A 95 3.53 15.60 14.39
C LEU A 95 3.48 14.27 15.15
N ALA A 96 4.03 14.20 16.36
CA ALA A 96 3.98 13.00 17.19
C ALA A 96 2.53 12.66 17.59
N HIS A 97 1.76 13.68 17.97
CA HIS A 97 0.34 13.52 18.26
C HIS A 97 -0.46 13.09 17.03
N ALA A 98 -0.21 13.71 15.88
CA ALA A 98 -0.85 13.35 14.61
C ALA A 98 -0.56 11.89 14.21
N ARG A 99 0.72 11.48 14.26
CA ARG A 99 1.12 10.11 13.97
C ARG A 99 0.45 9.10 14.90
N LYS A 100 0.38 9.42 16.20
CA LYS A 100 -0.28 8.55 17.18
C LYS A 100 -1.76 8.35 16.87
N ARG A 101 -2.48 9.43 16.53
CA ARG A 101 -3.90 9.37 16.13
C ARG A 101 -4.11 8.50 14.89
N LEU A 102 -3.30 8.73 13.86
CA LEU A 102 -3.35 7.94 12.63
C LEU A 102 -3.04 6.46 12.89
N GLY A 103 -1.98 6.17 13.64
CA GLY A 103 -1.63 4.79 14.04
C GLY A 103 -2.78 4.09 14.76
N ALA A 104 -3.41 4.76 15.73
CA ALA A 104 -4.56 4.19 16.44
C ALA A 104 -5.76 3.89 15.52
N ALA A 105 -6.05 4.76 14.54
CA ALA A 105 -7.11 4.50 13.56
C ALA A 105 -6.77 3.30 12.67
N LEU A 106 -5.52 3.22 12.19
CA LEU A 106 -5.05 2.10 11.36
C LEU A 106 -5.09 0.77 12.14
N ASP A 107 -4.60 0.76 13.38
CA ASP A 107 -4.64 -0.41 14.27
C ASP A 107 -6.07 -0.84 14.60
N GLY A 108 -6.99 0.14 14.71
CA GLY A 108 -8.44 -0.07 14.85
C GLY A 108 -9.12 -0.63 13.59
N GLY A 109 -8.39 -0.84 12.50
CA GLY A 109 -8.90 -1.46 11.28
C GLY A 109 -9.44 -0.49 10.24
N ALA A 110 -9.15 0.82 10.35
CA ALA A 110 -9.53 1.82 9.34
C ALA A 110 -9.05 1.44 7.93
N HIS A 111 -7.85 0.84 7.81
CA HIS A 111 -7.32 0.37 6.52
C HIS A 111 -8.20 -0.68 5.83
N ARG A 112 -9.01 -1.46 6.58
CA ARG A 112 -9.95 -2.44 6.01
C ARG A 112 -11.34 -1.87 5.78
N GLN A 113 -11.80 -1.04 6.70
CA GLN A 113 -13.19 -0.56 6.74
C GLN A 113 -13.39 0.72 5.91
N MET A 114 -12.35 1.56 5.87
CA MET A 114 -12.33 2.85 5.19
C MET A 114 -11.01 3.03 4.42
N PRO A 115 -10.65 2.10 3.51
CA PRO A 115 -9.32 2.03 2.92
C PRO A 115 -8.88 3.32 2.22
N LEU A 116 -9.79 4.02 1.54
CA LEU A 116 -9.45 5.26 0.83
C LEU A 116 -9.16 6.41 1.80
N ALA A 117 -10.00 6.60 2.81
CA ALA A 117 -9.78 7.63 3.84
C ALA A 117 -8.54 7.33 4.68
N ALA A 118 -8.29 6.05 4.99
CA ALA A 118 -7.10 5.62 5.71
C ALA A 118 -5.81 5.89 4.91
N ALA A 119 -5.82 5.58 3.62
CA ALA A 119 -4.70 5.86 2.73
C ALA A 119 -4.49 7.37 2.61
N ASP A 120 -5.56 8.15 2.40
CA ASP A 120 -5.48 9.61 2.29
C ASP A 120 -4.90 10.26 3.56
N ALA A 121 -5.33 9.81 4.74
CA ALA A 121 -4.77 10.28 6.00
C ALA A 121 -3.27 9.95 6.13
N GLN A 122 -2.85 8.77 5.70
CA GLN A 122 -1.43 8.39 5.75
C GLN A 122 -0.58 9.17 4.75
N ILE A 123 -1.03 9.29 3.51
CA ILE A 123 -0.36 10.08 2.46
C ILE A 123 -0.24 11.55 2.90
N ALA A 124 -1.30 12.12 3.46
CA ALA A 124 -1.31 13.52 3.92
C ALA A 124 -0.44 13.75 5.17
N PHE A 125 -0.37 12.79 6.09
CA PHE A 125 0.57 12.86 7.20
C PHE A 125 2.02 12.81 6.70
N ASP A 126 2.29 11.92 5.74
CA ASP A 126 3.62 11.72 5.17
C ASP A 126 4.09 12.90 4.28
N CYS A 127 3.15 13.58 3.62
CA CYS A 127 3.31 14.89 2.97
C CYS A 127 3.68 15.94 4.03
N TRP A 128 2.89 16.04 5.11
CA TRP A 128 3.10 17.07 6.12
C TRP A 128 4.44 16.93 6.83
N ILE A 129 4.87 15.72 7.20
CA ILE A 129 6.16 15.54 7.87
C ILE A 129 7.35 15.90 6.96
N GLN A 130 7.26 15.65 5.66
CA GLN A 130 8.31 15.99 4.69
C GLN A 130 8.36 17.51 4.48
N GLU A 131 7.25 18.15 4.13
CA GLU A 131 7.15 19.61 4.01
C GLU A 131 7.59 20.36 5.29
N GLN A 132 7.33 19.74 6.44
CA GLN A 132 7.71 20.29 7.73
C GLN A 132 9.21 20.14 8.05
N GLU A 133 9.90 19.15 7.48
CA GLU A 133 11.37 19.04 7.51
C GLU A 133 12.00 20.16 6.70
N GLU A 134 11.51 20.40 5.49
CA GLU A 134 12.01 21.50 4.65
C GLU A 134 11.71 22.85 5.29
N ASN A 135 10.48 23.02 5.77
CA ASN A 135 10.03 24.22 6.47
C ASN A 135 10.24 25.51 5.64
N LEU A 136 10.16 25.41 4.31
CA LEU A 136 10.38 26.50 3.35
C LEU A 136 9.09 27.09 2.78
N GLN A 137 8.06 26.26 2.55
CA GLN A 137 6.81 26.63 1.90
C GLN A 137 5.61 26.52 2.87
N PRO A 138 5.24 27.60 3.58
CA PRO A 138 4.17 27.54 4.58
C PRO A 138 2.81 27.10 4.03
N LEU A 139 2.55 27.36 2.75
CA LEU A 139 1.30 26.98 2.09
C LEU A 139 1.22 25.46 1.91
N ASP A 140 2.30 24.81 1.50
CA ASP A 140 2.34 23.36 1.24
C ASP A 140 2.27 22.57 2.56
N ILE A 141 2.99 23.03 3.59
CA ILE A 141 2.83 22.56 4.97
C ILE A 141 1.36 22.65 5.42
N ALA A 142 0.71 23.80 5.17
CA ALA A 142 -0.68 24.00 5.55
C ALA A 142 -1.64 23.11 4.76
N ASN A 143 -1.39 22.91 3.46
CA ASN A 143 -2.18 22.06 2.59
C ASN A 143 -2.10 20.59 3.01
N CYS A 144 -0.89 20.04 3.22
CA CYS A 144 -0.72 18.67 3.70
C CYS A 144 -1.39 18.49 5.09
N ARG A 145 -1.18 19.43 6.01
CA ARG A 145 -1.77 19.37 7.35
C ARG A 145 -3.30 19.45 7.32
N SER A 146 -3.88 20.28 6.46
CA SER A 146 -5.32 20.41 6.29
C SER A 146 -5.94 19.15 5.68
N ARG A 147 -5.29 18.58 4.66
CA ARG A 147 -5.67 17.29 4.08
C ARG A 147 -5.66 16.19 5.15
N PHE A 148 -4.61 16.14 5.96
CA PHE A 148 -4.51 15.19 7.09
C PHE A 148 -5.65 15.36 8.09
N ALA A 149 -5.93 16.60 8.51
CA ALA A 149 -7.01 16.87 9.47
C ALA A 149 -8.39 16.46 8.91
N SER A 150 -8.63 16.71 7.62
CA SER A 150 -9.87 16.33 6.94
C SER A 150 -10.03 14.82 6.83
N ALA A 151 -8.97 14.12 6.42
CA ALA A 151 -8.98 12.65 6.34
C ALA A 151 -9.15 11.99 7.70
N MET A 152 -8.47 12.50 8.74
CA MET A 152 -8.66 12.03 10.12
C MET A 152 -10.09 12.28 10.63
N THR A 153 -10.69 13.42 10.28
CA THR A 153 -12.09 13.68 10.63
C THR A 153 -13.00 12.61 10.03
N ALA A 154 -12.83 12.28 8.75
CA ALA A 154 -13.58 11.20 8.12
C ALA A 154 -13.42 9.86 8.86
N LEU A 155 -12.18 9.50 9.24
CA LEU A 155 -11.89 8.26 9.97
C LEU A 155 -12.49 8.22 11.39
N GLU A 156 -12.66 9.37 12.03
CA GLU A 156 -13.11 9.48 13.42
C GLU A 156 -14.64 9.65 13.53
N THR A 157 -15.29 10.22 12.51
CA THR A 157 -16.74 10.52 12.55
C THR A 157 -17.60 9.48 11.85
N GLU A 158 -17.08 8.80 10.84
CA GLU A 158 -17.84 7.78 10.14
C GLU A 158 -17.87 6.49 10.98
N PRO A 159 -19.05 5.88 11.21
CA PRO A 159 -19.12 4.60 11.89
C PRO A 159 -18.29 3.58 11.11
N LEU A 160 -17.23 3.11 11.76
CA LEU A 160 -16.46 1.96 11.31
C LEU A 160 -17.43 0.81 10.99
N ALA A 161 -17.54 0.46 9.71
CA ALA A 161 -18.49 -0.53 9.23
C ALA A 161 -18.29 -1.83 10.01
N THR A 162 -19.32 -2.26 10.74
CA THR A 162 -19.25 -3.47 11.56
C THR A 162 -18.78 -4.62 10.68
N ALA A 163 -17.67 -5.26 11.05
CA ALA A 163 -17.10 -6.35 10.27
C ALA A 163 -18.20 -7.38 9.96
N PRO A 164 -18.32 -7.86 8.70
CA PRO A 164 -19.26 -8.92 8.39
C PRO A 164 -18.96 -10.12 9.30
N ASP A 165 -20.01 -10.60 9.96
CA ASP A 165 -19.96 -11.76 10.85
C ASP A 165 -19.26 -12.91 10.14
N SER A 166 -18.07 -13.29 10.62
CA SER A 166 -17.27 -14.38 10.08
C SER A 166 -17.84 -15.75 10.44
N ARG A 167 -18.99 -15.81 11.13
CA ARG A 167 -19.71 -17.06 11.35
C ARG A 167 -20.03 -17.70 9.99
N PRO A 168 -19.58 -18.95 9.76
CA PRO A 168 -19.97 -19.70 8.58
C PRO A 168 -21.50 -19.70 8.50
N ARG A 169 -22.03 -19.24 7.36
CA ARG A 169 -23.46 -19.43 7.07
C ARG A 169 -23.77 -20.91 7.27
N PRO A 170 -24.76 -21.30 8.09
CA PRO A 170 -25.15 -22.69 8.22
C PRO A 170 -25.39 -23.24 6.83
N VAL A 171 -24.54 -24.17 6.40
CA VAL A 171 -24.75 -24.88 5.15
C VAL A 171 -26.03 -25.69 5.35
N PRO A 172 -27.07 -25.53 4.53
CA PRO A 172 -28.24 -26.39 4.62
C PRO A 172 -27.74 -27.82 4.53
N ALA A 173 -28.04 -28.63 5.54
CA ALA A 173 -27.73 -30.05 5.51
C ALA A 173 -28.39 -30.62 4.25
N VAL A 174 -27.58 -30.97 3.26
CA VAL A 174 -28.05 -31.67 2.08
C VAL A 174 -28.65 -32.97 2.60
N LEU A 175 -29.97 -33.09 2.47
CA LEU A 175 -30.71 -34.29 2.86
C LEU A 175 -30.02 -35.49 2.21
N ALA A 176 -29.52 -36.40 3.05
CA ALA A 176 -28.91 -37.64 2.61
C ALA A 176 -29.86 -38.38 1.67
N ALA A 177 -29.34 -38.81 0.52
CA ALA A 177 -30.09 -39.59 -0.46
C ALA A 177 -30.67 -40.86 0.18
N PRO A 178 -31.88 -41.30 -0.21
CA PRO A 178 -32.51 -42.48 0.37
C PRO A 178 -31.71 -43.74 0.03
N ALA A 179 -31.54 -44.60 1.04
CA ALA A 179 -30.85 -45.88 0.92
C ALA A 179 -31.54 -46.79 -0.11
N VAL A 180 -30.76 -47.26 -1.09
CA VAL A 180 -31.18 -48.30 -2.02
C VAL A 180 -31.32 -49.62 -1.26
N ARG A 181 -32.53 -50.21 -1.26
CA ARG A 181 -32.77 -51.54 -0.69
C ARG A 181 -32.14 -52.61 -1.60
N PRO A 182 -31.47 -53.64 -1.05
CA PRO A 182 -31.00 -54.76 -1.85
C PRO A 182 -32.17 -55.65 -2.32
N PRO A 183 -32.02 -56.35 -3.45
CA PRO A 183 -33.07 -57.21 -3.99
C PRO A 183 -33.29 -58.45 -3.12
N LEU A 184 -34.56 -58.85 -2.99
CA LEU A 184 -34.96 -60.08 -2.31
C LEU A 184 -34.44 -61.30 -3.06
N ALA A 185 -33.75 -62.18 -2.33
CA ALA A 185 -33.39 -63.51 -2.81
C ALA A 185 -34.66 -64.38 -2.91
N THR A 186 -34.90 -64.94 -4.09
CA THR A 186 -35.86 -66.02 -4.30
C THR A 186 -35.20 -67.37 -3.98
N LYS A 187 -36.01 -68.24 -3.37
CA LYS A 187 -35.73 -69.58 -2.82
C LYS A 187 -34.63 -70.41 -3.48
#